data_AF-A0A7W1QZS3-F1
#
_entry.id   AF-A0A7W1QZS3-F1
#
_cell.length_a   1.000
_cell.length_b   1.000
_cell.length_c   1.000
_cell.angle_alpha   90.00
_cell.angle_beta   90.00
_cell.angle_gamma   90.00
#
_symmetry.space_group_name_H-M   'P 1'
#
loop_
_entity.id
_entity.type
_entity.pdbx_description
1 polymer ?
#
loop_
_entity_poly.entity_id
_entity_poly.type
_entity_poly.pdbx_seq_one_letter_code
_entity_poly.pdbx_strand_id
1 'polypeptide(L)'
;MHRHEPPGYRCPFCDVLAGRESERNALTDIVLGDLHATALISPKWWEGNLGHVLVVPNEHFENLYDIPVDRLGSVYALVQKIALALRAAYACDGTSTRQHNEPGGGQDVWHFHVHVFPRYAGDRFHERHRETRWATPEERLIYADRLRAALGASTK
;
A
#
# COMPACT_ATOMS: atom_id res chain seq x y z
N MET A 1 -6.07 13.21 21.92
CA MET A 1 -5.28 13.66 20.75
C MET A 1 -4.83 12.40 20.05
N HIS A 2 -5.36 12.12 18.86
CA HIS A 2 -5.12 10.84 18.15
C HIS A 2 -3.88 10.89 17.26
N ARG A 3 -2.95 11.81 17.56
CA ARG A 3 -1.73 12.02 16.79
C ARG A 3 -0.53 11.51 17.57
N HIS A 4 0.27 10.71 16.89
CA HIS A 4 1.42 9.98 17.41
C HIS A 4 2.68 10.21 16.56
N GLU A 5 2.59 11.02 15.49
CA GLU A 5 3.78 11.46 14.76
C GLU A 5 4.75 12.20 15.71
N PRO A 6 6.04 11.78 15.80
CA PRO A 6 7.00 12.43 16.68
C PRO A 6 7.44 13.79 16.11
N PRO A 7 7.93 14.72 16.96
CA PRO A 7 8.54 15.97 16.49
C PRO A 7 9.64 15.71 15.45
N GLY A 8 9.58 16.40 14.32
CA GLY A 8 10.55 16.22 13.22
C GLY A 8 10.34 14.97 12.37
N TYR A 9 9.20 14.28 12.49
CA TYR A 9 8.85 13.14 11.65
C TYR A 9 8.92 13.49 10.16
N ARG A 10 9.69 12.68 9.41
CA ARG A 10 9.72 12.73 7.95
C ARG A 10 8.90 11.58 7.40
N CYS A 11 7.73 11.90 6.85
CA CYS A 11 6.82 10.89 6.30
C CYS A 11 7.39 10.28 5.01
N PRO A 12 7.61 8.95 4.96
CA PRO A 12 8.15 8.28 3.77
C PRO A 12 7.19 8.31 2.58
N PHE A 13 5.87 8.34 2.82
CA PHE A 13 4.88 8.48 1.74
C PHE A 13 4.89 9.90 1.17
N CYS A 14 4.92 10.94 2.00
CA CYS A 14 5.07 12.32 1.53
C CYS A 14 6.38 12.53 0.75
N ASP A 15 7.46 11.84 1.15
CA ASP A 15 8.73 11.90 0.43
C ASP A 15 8.61 11.32 -0.98
N VAL A 16 8.14 10.08 -1.13
CA VAL A 16 8.03 9.45 -2.46
C VAL A 16 7.02 10.18 -3.36
N LEU A 17 5.89 10.64 -2.80
CA LEU A 17 4.89 11.43 -3.53
C LEU A 17 5.44 12.78 -4.00
N ALA A 18 6.43 13.33 -3.30
CA ALA A 18 7.13 14.54 -3.68
C ALA A 18 8.39 14.30 -4.53
N GLY A 19 8.57 13.08 -5.08
CA GLY A 19 9.70 12.76 -5.96
C GLY A 19 10.99 12.36 -5.24
N ARG A 20 10.97 12.16 -3.91
CA ARG A 20 12.15 11.81 -3.12
C ARG A 20 12.18 10.31 -2.82
N GLU A 21 13.14 9.62 -3.41
CA GLU A 21 13.32 8.17 -3.25
C GLU A 21 14.17 7.80 -2.03
N SER A 22 14.04 6.55 -1.60
CA SER A 22 14.86 5.89 -0.59
C SER A 22 14.96 4.39 -0.90
N GLU A 23 15.78 3.66 -0.15
CA GLU A 23 15.84 2.19 -0.23
C GLU A 23 14.45 1.53 -0.05
N ARG A 24 13.60 2.15 0.77
CA ARG A 24 12.28 1.63 1.12
C ARG A 24 11.17 2.15 0.21
N ASN A 25 11.39 3.19 -0.57
CA ASN A 25 10.35 3.74 -1.45
C ASN A 25 11.00 4.34 -2.69
N ALA A 26 10.68 3.78 -3.86
CA ALA A 26 11.10 4.26 -5.16
C ALA A 26 9.88 4.74 -5.96
N LEU A 27 10.09 5.65 -6.90
CA LEU A 27 9.05 6.10 -7.84
C LEU A 27 8.56 4.94 -8.70
N THR A 28 9.43 3.98 -8.95
CA THR A 28 9.09 2.71 -9.62
C THR A 28 8.15 1.82 -8.81
N ASP A 29 7.91 2.10 -7.52
CA ASP A 29 6.92 1.38 -6.73
C ASP A 29 5.48 1.84 -7.05
N ILE A 30 5.28 3.04 -7.62
CA ILE A 30 3.96 3.61 -7.89
C ILE A 30 3.29 2.91 -9.08
N VAL A 31 2.15 2.23 -8.84
CA VAL A 31 1.45 1.44 -9.87
C VAL A 31 0.23 2.15 -10.45
N LEU A 32 -0.38 3.06 -9.69
CA LEU A 32 -1.53 3.86 -10.10
C LEU A 32 -1.68 5.05 -9.17
N GLY A 33 -2.17 6.18 -9.68
CA GLY A 33 -2.55 7.32 -8.87
C GLY A 33 -3.57 8.20 -9.59
N ASP A 34 -4.30 8.97 -8.81
CA ASP A 34 -5.14 10.06 -9.28
C ASP A 34 -4.83 11.34 -8.48
N LEU A 35 -5.71 12.33 -8.56
CA LEU A 35 -5.52 13.61 -7.87
C LEU A 35 -5.43 13.46 -6.35
N HIS A 36 -6.10 12.46 -5.76
CA HIS A 36 -6.30 12.36 -4.31
C HIS A 36 -5.64 11.14 -3.67
N ALA A 37 -5.37 10.07 -4.42
CA ALA A 37 -4.76 8.86 -3.88
C ALA A 37 -3.72 8.23 -4.81
N THR A 38 -2.78 7.52 -4.20
CA THR A 38 -1.70 6.80 -4.90
C THR A 38 -1.57 5.39 -4.35
N ALA A 39 -1.35 4.43 -5.23
CA ALA A 39 -1.08 3.04 -4.93
C ALA A 39 0.39 2.70 -5.26
N LEU A 40 1.08 2.09 -4.30
CA LEU A 40 2.49 1.73 -4.41
C LEU A 40 2.76 0.31 -3.90
N ILE A 41 3.74 -0.38 -4.48
CA ILE A 41 4.21 -1.66 -3.94
C ILE A 41 4.82 -1.42 -2.55
N SER A 42 4.37 -2.20 -1.57
CA SER A 42 4.94 -2.15 -0.23
C SER A 42 6.37 -2.66 -0.22
N PRO A 43 7.31 -2.01 0.50
CA PRO A 43 8.66 -2.54 0.68
C PRO A 43 8.78 -3.63 1.74
N LYS A 44 7.78 -3.82 2.61
CA LYS A 44 7.85 -4.73 3.77
C LYS A 44 7.02 -5.98 3.52
N TRP A 45 7.54 -6.94 2.77
CA TRP A 45 6.79 -8.11 2.32
C TRP A 45 6.53 -9.13 3.42
N TRP A 46 5.38 -9.81 3.29
CA TRP A 46 5.03 -11.00 4.06
C TRP A 46 5.33 -12.20 3.18
N GLU A 47 6.03 -13.21 3.69
CA GLU A 47 6.59 -14.28 2.85
C GLU A 47 5.55 -15.03 1.99
N GLY A 48 4.28 -15.10 2.42
CA GLY A 48 3.18 -15.70 1.64
C GLY A 48 2.42 -14.75 0.71
N ASN A 49 2.72 -13.45 0.73
CA ASN A 49 1.88 -12.40 0.12
C ASN A 49 2.76 -11.27 -0.45
N LEU A 50 3.74 -11.67 -1.27
CA LEU A 50 4.69 -10.76 -1.91
C LEU A 50 4.00 -9.78 -2.86
N GLY A 51 4.60 -8.60 -3.03
CA GLY A 51 4.08 -7.58 -3.95
C GLY A 51 2.75 -6.96 -3.52
N HIS A 52 2.36 -7.07 -2.25
CA HIS A 52 1.19 -6.38 -1.73
C HIS A 52 1.35 -4.86 -1.83
N VAL A 53 0.22 -4.18 -1.90
CA VAL A 53 0.15 -2.75 -2.23
C VAL A 53 -0.24 -1.95 -1.00
N LEU A 54 0.28 -0.74 -0.90
CA LEU A 54 -0.20 0.31 -0.01
C LEU A 54 -0.96 1.34 -0.85
N VAL A 55 -2.16 1.71 -0.41
CA VAL A 55 -2.91 2.82 -0.99
C VAL A 55 -2.98 3.95 0.03
N VAL A 56 -2.54 5.13 -0.37
CA VAL A 56 -2.38 6.31 0.49
C VAL A 56 -3.08 7.52 -0.13
N PRO A 57 -3.61 8.46 0.67
CA PRO A 57 -3.99 9.77 0.19
C PRO A 57 -2.73 10.55 -0.20
N ASN A 58 -2.84 11.42 -1.21
CA ASN A 58 -1.74 12.27 -1.65
C ASN A 58 -1.44 13.39 -0.63
N GLU A 59 -2.47 13.82 0.11
CA GLU A 59 -2.36 14.73 1.25
C GLU A 59 -2.02 13.96 2.54
N HIS A 60 -1.28 14.57 3.46
CA HIS A 60 -0.89 13.94 4.73
C HIS A 60 -2.05 13.97 5.74
N PHE A 61 -2.64 12.80 5.98
CA PHE A 61 -3.54 12.56 7.09
C PHE A 61 -2.94 11.44 7.93
N GLU A 62 -2.79 11.62 9.24
CA GLU A 62 -2.09 10.62 10.05
C GLU A 62 -2.86 9.29 10.09
N ASN A 63 -4.17 9.34 10.26
CA ASN A 63 -5.00 8.17 10.57
C ASN A 63 -6.44 8.34 10.03
N LEU A 64 -7.27 7.33 10.28
CA LEU A 64 -8.66 7.26 9.83
C LEU A 64 -9.55 8.36 10.45
N TYR A 65 -9.19 8.88 11.63
CA TYR A 65 -10.02 9.83 12.35
C TYR A 65 -9.91 11.25 11.77
N ASP A 66 -8.78 11.57 11.14
CA ASP A 66 -8.45 12.90 10.61
C ASP A 66 -8.71 13.05 9.10
N ILE A 67 -8.85 11.94 8.35
CA ILE A 67 -9.03 11.98 6.90
C ILE A 67 -10.47 12.40 6.53
N PRO A 68 -10.65 13.42 5.64
CA PRO A 68 -11.97 13.82 5.15
C PRO A 68 -12.67 12.70 4.36
N VAL A 69 -14.00 12.65 4.42
CA VAL A 69 -14.83 11.58 3.82
C VAL A 69 -14.61 11.44 2.31
N ASP A 70 -14.46 12.54 1.58
CA ASP A 70 -14.22 12.56 0.14
C ASP A 70 -12.83 12.01 -0.23
N ARG A 71 -11.81 12.31 0.60
CA ARG A 71 -10.46 11.75 0.47
C ARG A 71 -10.44 10.26 0.79
N LEU A 72 -11.13 9.86 1.86
CA LEU A 72 -11.30 8.45 2.21
C LEU A 72 -11.99 7.66 1.10
N GLY A 73 -13.04 8.24 0.49
CA GLY A 73 -13.73 7.66 -0.65
C GLY A 73 -12.81 7.45 -1.85
N SER A 74 -11.95 8.42 -2.16
CA SER A 74 -10.96 8.31 -3.24
C SER A 74 -9.95 7.18 -2.97
N VAL A 75 -9.44 7.09 -1.74
CA VAL A 75 -8.53 6.00 -1.35
C VAL A 75 -9.20 4.63 -1.51
N TYR A 76 -10.43 4.45 -1.02
CA TYR A 76 -11.10 3.15 -1.11
C TYR A 76 -11.56 2.79 -2.54
N ALA A 77 -11.88 3.78 -3.38
CA ALA A 77 -12.08 3.55 -4.81
C ALA A 77 -10.81 3.01 -5.48
N LEU A 78 -9.64 3.53 -5.10
CA LEU A 78 -8.36 3.03 -5.58
C LEU A 78 -8.01 1.64 -5.00
N VAL A 79 -8.31 1.38 -3.72
CA VAL A 79 -8.19 0.04 -3.11
C VAL A 79 -8.99 -1.00 -3.89
N GLN A 80 -10.22 -0.69 -4.30
CA GLN A 80 -11.04 -1.60 -5.11
C GLN A 80 -10.36 -1.94 -6.45
N LYS A 81 -9.87 -0.92 -7.18
CA LYS A 81 -9.15 -1.11 -8.45
C LYS A 81 -7.92 -1.99 -8.28
N ILE A 82 -7.13 -1.73 -7.23
CA ILE A 82 -5.94 -2.52 -6.92
C ILE A 82 -6.28 -3.97 -6.57
N ALA A 83 -7.33 -4.20 -5.78
CA ALA A 83 -7.74 -5.56 -5.42
C ALA A 83 -8.13 -6.39 -6.66
N LEU A 84 -8.84 -5.78 -7.61
CA LEU A 84 -9.18 -6.42 -8.90
C LEU A 84 -7.93 -6.69 -9.73
N ALA A 85 -7.01 -5.73 -9.81
CA ALA A 85 -5.77 -5.86 -10.56
C ALA A 85 -4.84 -6.93 -9.97
N LEU A 86 -4.75 -7.05 -8.64
CA LEU A 86 -3.99 -8.11 -7.97
C LEU A 86 -4.49 -9.49 -8.37
N ARG A 87 -5.81 -9.71 -8.40
CA ARG A 87 -6.39 -10.98 -8.83
C ARG A 87 -6.01 -11.32 -10.27
N ALA A 88 -6.05 -10.34 -11.16
CA ALA A 88 -5.69 -10.52 -12.57
C ALA A 88 -4.17 -10.74 -12.76
N ALA A 89 -3.34 -9.98 -12.06
CA ALA A 89 -1.89 -9.96 -12.27
C ALA A 89 -1.17 -11.13 -11.58
N TYR A 90 -1.62 -11.53 -10.40
CA TYR A 90 -0.88 -12.46 -9.53
C TYR A 90 -1.51 -13.86 -9.47
N ALA A 91 -2.64 -14.07 -10.14
CA ALA A 91 -3.41 -15.32 -10.07
C ALA A 91 -3.70 -15.75 -8.62
N CYS A 92 -3.97 -14.78 -7.74
CA CYS A 92 -4.29 -15.05 -6.35
C CYS A 92 -5.76 -15.47 -6.17
N ASP A 93 -6.03 -16.30 -5.17
CA ASP A 93 -7.36 -16.87 -4.89
C ASP A 93 -8.32 -15.83 -4.28
N GLY A 94 -7.77 -14.74 -3.74
CA GLY A 94 -8.55 -13.62 -3.19
C GLY A 94 -7.66 -12.46 -2.75
N THR A 95 -8.23 -11.54 -1.98
CA THR A 95 -7.51 -10.38 -1.44
C THR A 95 -7.91 -10.11 0.01
N SER A 96 -7.01 -9.51 0.79
CA SER A 96 -7.31 -8.97 2.12
C SER A 96 -6.87 -7.52 2.23
N THR A 97 -7.70 -6.67 2.84
CA THR A 97 -7.36 -5.29 3.14
C THR A 97 -7.10 -5.11 4.62
N ARG A 98 -6.08 -4.31 5.00
CA ARG A 98 -5.80 -3.97 6.40
C ARG A 98 -5.47 -2.49 6.51
N GLN A 99 -5.99 -1.85 7.55
CA GLN A 99 -5.75 -0.46 7.86
C GLN A 99 -5.57 -0.35 9.37
N HIS A 100 -4.57 0.42 9.80
CA HIS A 100 -4.13 0.50 11.19
C HIS A 100 -4.17 1.97 11.64
N ASN A 101 -4.60 2.20 12.88
CA ASN A 101 -4.64 3.53 13.49
C ASN A 101 -3.95 3.49 14.84
N GLU A 102 -3.04 4.43 15.09
CA GLU A 102 -2.34 4.60 16.36
C GLU A 102 -1.45 3.39 16.74
N PRO A 103 -0.57 3.50 17.76
CA PRO A 103 0.25 2.39 18.20
C PRO A 103 -0.56 1.14 18.58
N GLY A 104 -1.74 1.34 19.20
CA GLY A 104 -2.62 0.25 19.61
C GLY A 104 -3.21 -0.55 18.44
N GLY A 105 -3.41 0.08 17.29
CA GLY A 105 -3.84 -0.58 16.05
C GLY A 105 -2.70 -1.20 15.26
N GLY A 106 -1.44 -0.95 15.63
CA GLY A 106 -0.26 -1.45 14.92
C GLY A 106 0.20 -0.58 13.75
N GLN A 107 -0.16 0.70 13.73
CA GLN A 107 0.33 1.65 12.72
C GLN A 107 1.81 1.97 12.96
N ASP A 108 2.65 1.86 11.92
CA ASP A 108 4.09 2.13 11.99
C ASP A 108 4.56 3.28 11.07
N VAL A 109 3.71 3.73 10.14
CA VAL A 109 3.89 4.96 9.35
C VAL A 109 2.72 5.91 9.64
N TRP A 110 3.03 7.11 10.11
CA TRP A 110 2.07 8.14 10.55
C TRP A 110 1.45 8.91 9.38
N HIS A 111 0.95 8.15 8.40
CA HIS A 111 0.21 8.63 7.24
C HIS A 111 -0.76 7.51 6.88
N PHE A 112 -2.05 7.81 6.76
CA PHE A 112 -3.11 6.86 6.51
C PHE A 112 -2.78 5.98 5.30
N HIS A 113 -2.75 4.67 5.51
CA HIS A 113 -2.49 3.73 4.42
C HIS A 113 -3.32 2.48 4.58
N VAL A 114 -3.81 1.98 3.45
CA VAL A 114 -4.52 0.71 3.37
C VAL A 114 -3.62 -0.30 2.68
N HIS A 115 -3.29 -1.39 3.37
CA HIS A 115 -2.66 -2.54 2.74
C HIS A 115 -3.68 -3.31 1.92
N VAL A 116 -3.29 -3.77 0.74
CA VAL A 116 -4.05 -4.69 -0.11
C VAL A 116 -3.18 -5.89 -0.43
N PHE A 117 -3.47 -7.02 0.21
CA PHE A 117 -2.70 -8.25 0.09
C PHE A 117 -3.33 -9.21 -0.93
N PRO A 118 -2.55 -9.78 -1.87
CA PRO A 118 -2.96 -10.98 -2.59
C PRO A 118 -3.03 -12.16 -1.62
N ARG A 119 -4.03 -13.02 -1.73
CA ARG A 119 -4.24 -14.18 -0.83
C ARG A 119 -4.24 -15.48 -1.62
N TYR A 120 -3.67 -16.52 -1.02
CA TYR A 120 -3.58 -17.85 -1.63
C TYR A 120 -4.12 -18.92 -0.67
N ALA A 121 -4.68 -20.00 -1.21
CA ALA A 121 -5.14 -21.13 -0.43
C ALA A 121 -3.98 -21.70 0.42
N GLY A 122 -4.19 -21.79 1.73
CA GLY A 122 -3.17 -22.29 2.66
C GLY A 122 -2.00 -21.34 2.94
N ASP A 123 -2.10 -20.05 2.60
CA ASP A 123 -1.02 -19.06 2.82
C ASP A 123 -0.72 -18.77 4.31
N ARG A 124 -1.57 -19.24 5.22
CA ARG A 124 -1.46 -19.03 6.68
C ARG A 124 -1.29 -17.55 7.07
N PHE A 125 -1.94 -16.65 6.33
CA PHE A 125 -1.81 -15.19 6.46
C PHE A 125 -1.86 -14.66 7.91
N HIS A 126 -2.81 -15.15 8.72
CA HIS A 126 -2.97 -14.69 10.10
C HIS A 126 -1.93 -15.28 11.06
N GLU A 127 -1.35 -16.43 10.73
CA GLU A 127 -0.37 -17.11 11.57
C GLU A 127 1.06 -16.62 11.28
N ARG A 128 1.34 -16.28 10.02
CA ARG A 128 2.66 -15.90 9.53
C ARG A 128 2.84 -14.38 9.34
N HIS A 129 1.90 -13.56 9.82
CA HIS A 129 1.94 -12.09 9.64
C HIS A 129 3.18 -11.38 10.21
N ARG A 130 3.97 -12.07 11.05
CA ARG A 130 5.24 -11.57 11.61
C ARG A 130 6.47 -12.02 10.82
N GLU A 131 6.31 -12.97 9.91
CA GLU A 131 7.36 -13.42 8.99
C GLU A 131 7.46 -12.41 7.84
N THR A 132 8.17 -11.31 8.12
CA THR A 132 8.31 -10.18 7.19
C THR A 132 9.76 -9.93 6.83
N ARG A 133 9.99 -9.47 5.61
CA ARG A 133 11.30 -8.98 5.14
C ARG A 133 11.17 -7.68 4.35
N TRP A 134 12.27 -6.97 4.21
CA TRP A 134 12.36 -5.83 3.30
C TRP A 134 12.74 -6.34 1.89
N ALA A 135 11.99 -5.91 0.88
CA ALA A 135 12.24 -6.24 -0.52
C ALA A 135 13.11 -5.18 -1.18
N THR A 136 14.03 -5.59 -2.06
CA THR A 136 14.85 -4.63 -2.81
C THR A 136 14.04 -3.89 -3.86
N PRO A 137 14.49 -2.72 -4.35
CA PRO A 137 13.82 -2.02 -5.44
C PRO A 137 13.61 -2.89 -6.70
N GLU A 138 14.57 -3.77 -7.02
CA GLU A 138 14.49 -4.67 -8.17
C GLU A 138 13.41 -5.73 -7.98
N GLU A 139 13.29 -6.30 -6.77
CA GLU A 139 12.22 -7.24 -6.45
C GLU A 139 10.85 -6.56 -6.57
N ARG A 140 10.72 -5.33 -6.07
CA ARG A 140 9.46 -4.57 -6.12
C ARG A 140 9.06 -4.19 -7.53
N LEU A 141 10.03 -3.83 -8.38
CA LEU A 141 9.80 -3.47 -9.78
C LEU A 141 9.08 -4.59 -10.55
N ILE A 142 9.44 -5.85 -10.33
CA ILE A 142 8.79 -7.01 -10.99
C ILE A 142 7.28 -7.01 -10.71
N TYR A 143 6.88 -6.75 -9.47
CA TYR A 143 5.48 -6.72 -9.07
C TYR A 143 4.78 -5.44 -9.54
N ALA A 144 5.46 -4.30 -9.50
CA ALA A 144 4.95 -3.05 -10.03
C ALA A 144 4.60 -3.16 -11.52
N ASP A 145 5.49 -3.74 -12.33
CA ASP A 145 5.28 -3.89 -13.78
C ASP A 145 4.14 -4.86 -14.10
N ARG A 146 4.01 -5.97 -13.37
CA ARG A 146 2.86 -6.89 -13.49
C ARG A 146 1.53 -6.18 -13.20
N LEU A 147 1.49 -5.38 -12.13
CA LEU A 147 0.29 -4.63 -11.76
C LEU A 147 -0.05 -3.56 -12.79
N ARG A 148 0.94 -2.76 -13.24
CA ARG A 148 0.75 -1.75 -14.29
C ARG A 148 0.21 -2.38 -15.58
N ALA A 149 0.73 -3.53 -15.98
CA ALA A 149 0.25 -4.26 -17.16
C ALA A 149 -1.23 -4.67 -17.01
N ALA A 150 -1.63 -5.22 -15.86
CA ALA A 150 -3.02 -5.59 -15.60
C ALA A 150 -3.97 -4.39 -15.53
N LEU A 151 -3.50 -3.27 -14.96
CA LEU A 151 -4.25 -2.02 -14.89
C LEU A 151 -4.44 -1.39 -16.27
N GLY A 152 -3.43 -1.43 -17.15
CA GLY A 152 -3.53 -0.95 -18.52
C GLY A 152 -4.41 -1.83 -19.43
N ALA A 153 -4.47 -3.13 -19.16
CA ALA A 153 -5.34 -4.06 -19.90
C ALA A 153 -6.83 -3.91 -19.58
N SER A 154 -7.16 -3.37 -18.40
CA SER A 154 -8.55 -3.23 -17.92
C SER A 154 -9.27 -1.98 -18.45
N THR A 155 -8.59 -1.13 -19.22
CA THR A 155 -9.12 0.11 -19.81
C THR A 155 -9.56 -0.06 -21.28
N LYS A 156 -9.76 -1.30 -21.73
CA LYS A 156 -10.30 -1.63 -23.07
C LYS A 156 -11.71 -2.19 -22.98
#